data_AF-A0A1V4TZ14-F1
#
_entry.id   AF-A0A1V4TZ14-F1
#
_cell.length_a   1.000
_cell.length_b   1.000
_cell.length_c   1.000
_cell.angle_alpha   90.00
_cell.angle_beta   90.00
_cell.angle_gamma   90.00
#
_symmetry.space_group_name_H-M   'P 1'
#
loop_
_entity.id
_entity.type
_entity.pdbx_description
1 polymer ?
#
loop_
_entity_poly.entity_id
_entity_poly.type
_entity_poly.pdbx_seq_one_letter_code
_entity_poly.pdbx_strand_id
1 'polypeptide(L)'
;MAPDPPAAPSLMNMAENSEPPLTGRKFRKFGQLARDEYLKAIREKGLSLRKAAEAVGIHRDTIYAYRMANPDYEIELQKARMSAIEFVEDALYEEASRGNVRAIEFYLCNRAPDRWADRRSVECKAEVEAVKVDPLPAVLEVLDAHPDAKADLIKRIEMVSP
;
A
#
# COMPACT_ATOMS: atom_id res chain seq x y z
N MET A 1 -28.58 -39.83 -19.71
CA MET A 1 -29.29 -38.66 -19.15
C MET A 1 -28.50 -38.24 -17.93
N ALA A 2 -27.59 -37.27 -18.06
CA ALA A 2 -26.84 -36.75 -16.91
C ALA A 2 -27.78 -35.92 -16.03
N PRO A 3 -27.67 -35.95 -14.70
CA PRO A 3 -28.46 -35.07 -13.84
C PRO A 3 -28.03 -33.62 -14.10
N ASP A 4 -29.02 -32.73 -14.23
CA ASP A 4 -28.76 -31.30 -14.41
C ASP A 4 -27.92 -30.74 -13.25
N PRO A 5 -26.98 -29.82 -13.53
CA PRO A 5 -26.17 -29.21 -12.48
C PRO A 5 -27.07 -28.46 -11.47
N PRO A 6 -26.70 -28.44 -10.18
CA PRO A 6 -27.49 -27.77 -9.16
C PRO A 6 -27.67 -26.29 -9.53
N ALA A 7 -28.92 -25.82 -9.51
CA ALA A 7 -29.26 -24.44 -9.83
C ALA A 7 -28.41 -23.48 -8.97
N ALA A 8 -27.70 -22.57 -9.63
CA ALA A 8 -26.99 -21.49 -8.95
C ALA A 8 -27.98 -20.74 -8.04
N PRO A 9 -27.63 -20.42 -6.78
CA PRO A 9 -28.52 -19.71 -5.89
C PRO A 9 -28.92 -18.36 -6.51
N SER A 10 -30.23 -18.12 -6.58
CA SER A 10 -30.83 -16.92 -7.15
C SER A 10 -30.25 -15.64 -6.53
N LEU A 11 -29.87 -14.66 -7.37
CA LEU A 11 -29.39 -13.34 -6.96
C LEU A 11 -30.33 -12.61 -5.99
N MET A 12 -31.59 -13.02 -5.92
CA MET A 12 -32.59 -12.48 -4.98
C MET A 12 -32.28 -12.80 -3.51
N ASN A 13 -31.64 -13.94 -3.24
CA ASN A 13 -31.39 -14.42 -1.87
C ASN A 13 -30.17 -13.76 -1.19
N MET A 14 -29.40 -12.93 -1.91
CA MET A 14 -28.25 -12.19 -1.35
C MET A 14 -28.64 -10.86 -0.69
N ALA A 15 -29.82 -10.33 -0.99
CA ALA A 15 -30.32 -9.08 -0.43
C ALA A 15 -30.96 -9.25 0.96
N GLU A 16 -31.38 -10.46 1.33
CA GLU A 16 -32.07 -10.71 2.61
C GLU A 16 -31.13 -10.72 3.83
N ASN A 17 -29.81 -10.81 3.61
CA ASN A 17 -28.80 -10.74 4.68
C ASN A 17 -28.03 -9.41 4.72
N SER A 18 -28.43 -8.39 3.96
CA SER A 18 -27.81 -7.07 4.11
C SER A 18 -28.47 -6.33 5.26
N GLU A 19 -27.75 -6.18 6.38
CA GLU A 19 -28.19 -5.36 7.50
C GLU A 19 -28.67 -3.98 7.00
N PRO A 20 -29.79 -3.46 7.53
CA PRO A 20 -30.35 -2.19 7.08
C PRO A 20 -29.37 -1.02 7.29
N PRO A 21 -29.41 0.02 6.44
CA PRO A 21 -28.53 1.18 6.58
C PRO A 21 -28.70 1.84 7.95
N LEU A 22 -27.57 2.22 8.56
CA LEU A 22 -27.40 2.64 9.96
C LEU A 22 -28.09 3.97 10.35
N THR A 23 -29.09 4.44 9.61
CA THR A 23 -29.67 5.79 9.64
C THR A 23 -30.39 6.16 10.96
N GLY A 24 -30.23 5.38 12.04
CA GLY A 24 -30.81 5.69 13.36
C GLY A 24 -30.09 5.12 14.58
N ARG A 25 -28.94 4.44 14.45
CA ARG A 25 -28.21 3.93 15.63
C ARG A 25 -27.35 5.05 16.21
N LYS A 26 -27.58 5.42 17.48
CA LYS A 26 -26.68 6.31 18.22
C LYS A 26 -25.35 5.59 18.40
N PHE A 27 -24.29 6.05 17.72
CA PHE A 27 -22.94 5.52 17.89
C PHE A 27 -22.56 5.55 19.38
N ARG A 28 -21.98 4.45 19.87
CA ARG A 28 -21.51 4.37 21.26
C ARG A 28 -20.16 5.08 21.43
N LYS A 29 -19.81 5.42 22.67
CA LYS A 29 -18.51 6.03 22.99
C LYS A 29 -17.36 5.04 22.73
N PHE A 30 -16.22 5.55 22.26
CA PHE A 30 -15.00 4.76 22.03
C PHE A 30 -14.21 4.53 23.32
N GLY A 31 -14.82 3.77 24.25
CA GLY A 31 -14.19 3.32 25.47
C GLY A 31 -13.27 2.11 25.25
N GLN A 32 -12.62 1.63 26.32
CA GLN A 32 -11.64 0.53 26.26
C GLN A 32 -12.18 -0.74 25.62
N LEU A 33 -13.35 -1.22 26.05
CA LEU A 33 -13.97 -2.41 25.47
C LEU A 33 -14.18 -2.29 23.95
N ALA A 34 -14.61 -1.12 23.48
CA ALA A 34 -14.83 -0.89 22.06
C ALA A 34 -13.52 -0.79 21.26
N ARG A 35 -12.44 -0.32 21.89
CA ARG A 35 -11.08 -0.34 21.31
C ARG A 35 -10.59 -1.78 21.13
N ASP A 36 -10.77 -2.62 22.15
CA ASP A 36 -10.35 -4.01 22.12
C ASP A 36 -11.16 -4.81 21.08
N GLU A 37 -12.48 -4.61 21.02
CA GLU A 37 -13.35 -5.19 19.99
C GLU A 37 -12.95 -4.76 18.57
N TYR A 38 -12.56 -3.48 18.41
CA TYR A 38 -12.09 -2.94 17.13
C TYR A 38 -10.78 -3.59 16.67
N LEU A 39 -9.79 -3.69 17.56
CA LEU A 39 -8.51 -4.34 17.25
C LEU A 39 -8.70 -5.83 16.96
N LYS A 40 -9.55 -6.51 17.72
CA LYS A 40 -9.90 -7.92 17.51
C LYS A 40 -10.56 -8.15 16.15
N ALA A 41 -11.51 -7.29 15.78
CA ALA A 41 -12.20 -7.36 14.49
C ALA A 41 -11.23 -7.20 13.30
N ILE A 42 -10.17 -6.42 13.46
CA ILE A 42 -9.13 -6.27 12.42
C ILE A 42 -8.22 -7.49 12.40
N ARG A 43 -7.69 -7.90 13.56
CA ARG A 43 -6.73 -9.00 13.68
C ARG A 43 -7.31 -10.33 13.20
N GLU A 44 -8.49 -10.70 13.67
CA GLU A 44 -9.05 -12.04 13.47
C GLU A 44 -9.88 -12.16 12.19
N LYS A 45 -10.56 -11.08 11.78
CA LYS A 45 -11.46 -11.10 10.61
C LYS A 45 -10.89 -10.38 9.39
N GLY A 46 -9.71 -9.76 9.49
CA GLY A 46 -9.10 -8.99 8.42
C GLY A 46 -9.95 -7.82 7.93
N LEU A 47 -10.84 -7.28 8.77
CA LEU A 47 -11.77 -6.24 8.35
C LEU A 47 -11.05 -4.91 8.06
N SER A 48 -11.51 -4.22 7.01
CA SER A 48 -11.06 -2.84 6.77
C SER A 48 -11.49 -1.92 7.91
N LEU A 49 -10.74 -0.84 8.15
CA LEU A 49 -11.02 0.09 9.26
C LEU A 49 -12.47 0.58 9.29
N ARG A 50 -13.05 0.83 8.11
CA ARG A 50 -14.45 1.28 7.97
C ARG A 50 -15.42 0.19 8.42
N LYS A 51 -15.23 -1.05 7.94
CA LYS A 51 -16.08 -2.19 8.31
C LYS A 51 -15.93 -2.56 9.79
N ALA A 52 -14.72 -2.46 10.34
CA ALA A 52 -14.48 -2.67 11.76
C ALA A 52 -15.17 -1.59 12.61
N ALA A 53 -15.18 -0.32 12.17
CA ALA A 53 -15.83 0.78 12.88
C ALA A 53 -17.36 0.59 12.90
N GLU A 54 -17.90 0.19 11.75
CA GLU A 54 -19.30 -0.18 11.58
C GLU A 54 -19.69 -1.38 12.46
N ALA A 55 -18.87 -2.44 12.48
CA ALA A 55 -19.11 -3.63 13.30
C ALA A 55 -19.13 -3.34 14.80
N VAL A 56 -18.30 -2.40 15.28
CA VAL A 56 -18.25 -1.98 16.70
C VAL A 56 -19.31 -0.92 17.03
N GLY A 57 -19.94 -0.32 16.01
CA GLY A 57 -20.95 0.72 16.18
C GLY A 57 -20.34 2.07 16.59
N ILE A 58 -19.19 2.43 16.01
CA ILE A 58 -18.49 3.69 16.27
C ILE A 58 -18.24 4.43 14.96
N HIS A 59 -18.44 5.75 14.99
CA HIS A 59 -18.17 6.58 13.84
C HIS A 59 -16.67 6.64 13.54
N ARG A 60 -16.30 6.50 12.25
CA ARG A 60 -14.90 6.46 11.82
C ARG A 60 -14.10 7.69 12.31
N ASP A 61 -14.74 8.86 12.34
CA ASP A 61 -14.07 10.12 12.70
C ASP A 61 -13.72 10.15 14.20
N THR A 62 -14.51 9.49 15.05
CA THR A 62 -14.20 9.32 16.47
C THR A 62 -12.94 8.48 16.66
N ILE A 63 -12.80 7.41 15.88
CA ILE A 63 -11.62 6.54 15.90
C ILE A 63 -10.41 7.30 15.37
N TYR A 64 -10.58 8.08 14.28
CA TYR A 64 -9.54 8.92 13.73
C TYR A 64 -9.02 9.94 14.75
N ALA A 65 -9.91 10.70 15.39
CA ALA A 65 -9.55 11.66 16.43
C ALA A 65 -8.80 11.00 17.59
N TYR A 66 -9.25 9.80 18.02
CA TYR A 66 -8.59 9.04 19.07
C TYR A 66 -7.18 8.59 18.67
N ARG A 67 -7.00 8.08 17.45
CA ARG A 67 -5.69 7.65 16.92
C ARG A 67 -4.69 8.81 16.83
N MET A 68 -5.16 9.99 16.43
CA MET A 68 -4.31 11.19 16.37
C MET A 68 -3.88 11.66 17.76
N ALA A 69 -4.76 11.51 18.77
CA ALA A 69 -4.46 11.90 20.14
C ALA A 69 -3.65 10.84 20.92
N ASN A 70 -3.60 9.59 20.45
CA ASN A 70 -2.96 8.47 21.15
C ASN A 70 -2.05 7.68 20.19
N PRO A 71 -0.78 8.06 20.04
CA PRO A 71 0.17 7.38 19.15
C PRO A 71 0.38 5.89 19.50
N ASP A 72 0.34 5.54 20.79
CA ASP A 72 0.51 4.14 21.23
C ASP A 72 -0.58 3.23 20.66
N TYR A 73 -1.81 3.74 20.60
CA TYR A 73 -2.94 3.01 20.02
C TYR A 73 -2.79 2.83 18.50
N GLU A 74 -2.17 3.79 17.81
CA GLU A 74 -1.85 3.63 16.38
C GLU A 74 -0.87 2.49 16.17
N ILE A 75 0.14 2.35 17.03
CA ILE A 75 1.10 1.24 16.95
C ILE A 75 0.39 -0.10 17.15
N GLU A 76 -0.50 -0.21 18.12
CA GLU A 76 -1.32 -1.41 18.34
C GLU A 76 -2.21 -1.75 17.14
N LEU A 77 -2.81 -0.73 16.53
CA LEU A 77 -3.61 -0.87 15.32
C LEU A 77 -2.78 -1.39 14.13
N GLN A 78 -1.57 -0.87 13.93
CA GLN A 78 -0.69 -1.37 12.89
C GLN A 78 -0.27 -2.81 13.15
N LYS A 79 0.04 -3.18 14.40
CA LYS A 79 0.31 -4.58 14.78
C LYS A 79 -0.88 -5.48 14.46
N ALA A 80 -2.10 -5.06 14.79
CA ALA A 80 -3.32 -5.82 14.47
C ALA A 80 -3.50 -6.03 12.96
N ARG A 81 -3.16 -5.03 12.13
CA ARG A 81 -3.18 -5.16 10.67
C ARG A 81 -2.12 -6.10 10.15
N MET A 82 -0.90 -6.04 10.69
CA MET A 82 0.17 -6.97 10.32
C MET A 82 -0.23 -8.42 10.61
N SER A 83 -0.79 -8.69 11.79
CA SER A 83 -1.30 -10.03 12.11
C SER A 83 -2.41 -10.50 11.17
N ALA A 84 -3.24 -9.60 10.64
CA ALA A 84 -4.25 -9.97 9.65
C ALA A 84 -3.63 -10.38 8.29
N ILE A 85 -2.46 -9.83 7.95
CA ILE A 85 -1.71 -10.18 6.73
C ILE A 85 -1.10 -11.57 6.84
N GLU A 86 -0.69 -12.01 8.03
CA GLU A 86 -0.13 -13.36 8.27
C GLU A 86 -1.06 -14.47 7.71
N PHE A 87 -2.38 -14.35 7.89
CA PHE A 87 -3.33 -15.31 7.31
C PHE A 87 -3.34 -15.35 5.78
N VAL A 88 -3.09 -14.21 5.14
CA VAL A 88 -3.00 -14.11 3.67
C VAL A 88 -1.66 -14.66 3.19
N GLU A 89 -0.59 -14.44 3.95
CA GLU A 89 0.73 -15.01 3.68
C GLU A 89 0.70 -16.54 3.76
N ASP A 90 0.05 -17.10 4.78
CA ASP A 90 -0.15 -18.54 4.93
C ASP A 90 -0.95 -19.12 3.74
N ALA A 91 -2.08 -18.49 3.39
CA ALA A 91 -2.89 -18.91 2.25
C ALA A 91 -2.13 -18.82 0.92
N LEU A 92 -1.33 -17.76 0.73
CA LEU A 92 -0.46 -17.62 -0.44
C LEU A 92 0.58 -18.73 -0.49
N TYR A 93 1.20 -19.05 0.64
CA TYR A 93 2.21 -20.10 0.74
C TYR A 93 1.62 -21.48 0.45
N GLU A 94 0.44 -21.79 0.98
CA GLU A 94 -0.28 -23.03 0.65
C GLU A 94 -0.57 -23.14 -0.84
N GLU A 95 -1.08 -22.07 -1.45
CA GLU A 95 -1.44 -22.04 -2.87
C GLU A 95 -0.20 -22.18 -3.77
N ALA A 96 0.89 -21.51 -3.40
CA ALA A 96 2.19 -21.69 -4.06
C ALA A 96 2.68 -23.14 -3.93
N SER A 97 2.55 -23.74 -2.74
CA SER A 97 2.98 -25.13 -2.47
C SER A 97 2.15 -26.17 -3.24
N ARG A 98 0.90 -25.85 -3.59
CA ARG A 98 0.04 -26.68 -4.45
C ARG A 98 0.39 -26.61 -5.94
N GLY A 99 1.33 -25.76 -6.33
CA GLY A 99 1.78 -25.62 -7.72
C GLY A 99 1.12 -24.48 -8.50
N ASN A 100 0.44 -23.56 -7.83
CA ASN A 100 -0.10 -22.38 -8.51
C ASN A 100 1.06 -21.46 -8.96
N VAL A 101 1.36 -21.47 -10.26
CA VAL A 101 2.52 -20.79 -10.84
C VAL A 101 2.55 -19.30 -10.52
N ARG A 102 1.39 -18.62 -10.54
CA ARG A 102 1.31 -17.18 -10.23
C ARG A 102 1.60 -16.92 -8.75
N ALA A 103 1.08 -17.77 -7.85
CA ALA A 103 1.36 -17.65 -6.42
C ALA A 103 2.86 -17.87 -6.12
N ILE A 104 3.48 -18.86 -6.79
CA ILE A 104 4.91 -19.14 -6.70
C ILE A 104 5.74 -17.93 -7.16
N GLU A 105 5.45 -17.42 -8.36
CA GLU A 105 6.12 -16.23 -8.91
C GLU A 105 6.00 -15.04 -7.96
N PHE A 106 4.78 -14.73 -7.51
CA PHE A 106 4.53 -13.63 -6.60
C PHE A 106 5.26 -13.80 -5.27
N TYR A 107 5.24 -15.00 -4.68
CA TYR A 107 5.94 -15.29 -3.44
C TYR A 107 7.46 -15.13 -3.57
N LEU A 108 8.07 -15.69 -4.62
CA LEU A 108 9.52 -15.66 -4.82
C LEU A 108 10.04 -14.26 -5.14
N CYS A 109 9.36 -13.51 -6.01
CA CYS A 109 9.75 -12.15 -6.38
C CYS A 109 9.71 -11.20 -5.18
N ASN A 110 8.73 -11.35 -4.27
CA ASN A 110 8.64 -10.50 -3.08
C ASN A 110 9.56 -10.96 -1.94
N ARG A 111 9.74 -12.27 -1.73
CA ARG A 111 10.51 -12.81 -0.59
C ARG A 111 12.01 -12.89 -0.86
N ALA A 112 12.42 -13.04 -2.11
CA ALA A 112 13.81 -13.13 -2.54
C ALA A 112 14.05 -12.37 -3.85
N PRO A 113 13.81 -11.04 -3.88
CA PRO A 113 13.91 -10.22 -5.09
C PRO A 113 15.30 -10.28 -5.72
N ASP A 114 16.36 -10.40 -4.92
CA ASP A 114 17.74 -10.48 -5.43
C ASP A 114 17.98 -11.65 -6.39
N ARG A 115 17.20 -12.73 -6.23
CA ARG A 115 17.30 -13.96 -7.02
C ARG A 115 16.22 -14.09 -8.08
N TRP A 116 15.02 -13.58 -7.81
CA TRP A 116 13.82 -13.87 -8.60
C TRP A 116 13.13 -12.63 -9.19
N ALA A 117 13.55 -11.41 -8.84
CA ALA A 117 12.94 -10.22 -9.41
C ALA A 117 13.13 -10.17 -10.94
N ASP A 118 12.06 -9.79 -11.65
CA ASP A 118 12.08 -9.54 -13.08
C ASP A 118 12.96 -8.30 -13.37
N ARG A 119 14.23 -8.54 -13.72
CA ARG A 119 15.17 -7.50 -14.14
C ARG A 119 15.09 -7.34 -15.65
N ARG A 120 14.32 -6.35 -16.10
CA ARG A 120 14.34 -5.94 -17.51
C ARG A 120 15.47 -4.94 -17.71
N SER A 121 16.48 -5.31 -18.48
CA SER A 121 17.46 -4.35 -18.98
C SER A 121 16.77 -3.46 -20.01
N VAL A 122 16.55 -2.20 -19.67
CA VAL A 122 16.10 -1.20 -20.63
C VAL A 122 17.36 -0.66 -21.29
N GLU A 123 17.62 -1.04 -22.54
CA GLU A 123 18.59 -0.35 -23.37
C GLU A 123 18.02 1.04 -23.71
N CYS A 124 18.31 2.04 -22.87
CA CYS A 124 18.03 3.42 -23.21
C CYS A 124 19.01 3.86 -24.30
N LYS A 125 18.61 3.72 -25.57
CA LYS A 125 19.21 4.46 -26.69
C LYS A 125 18.75 5.91 -26.61
N ALA A 126 19.21 6.63 -25.60
CA ALA A 126 19.09 8.08 -25.59
C ALA A 126 20.11 8.61 -26.61
N GLU A 127 19.64 9.02 -27.78
CA GLU A 127 20.39 10.00 -28.58
C GLU A 127 20.41 11.28 -27.77
N VAL A 128 21.52 11.51 -27.07
CA VAL A 128 21.74 12.76 -26.35
C VAL A 128 22.10 13.80 -27.40
N GLU A 129 21.09 14.42 -28.02
CA GLU A 129 21.32 15.66 -28.74
C GLU A 129 21.74 16.72 -27.71
N ALA A 130 22.98 17.16 -27.80
CA ALA A 130 23.48 18.28 -27.01
C ALA A 130 22.68 19.54 -27.38
N VAL A 131 21.62 19.81 -26.61
CA VAL A 131 20.92 21.09 -26.68
C VAL A 131 21.90 22.14 -26.18
N LYS A 132 22.34 23.03 -27.07
CA LYS A 132 23.05 24.25 -26.68
C LYS A 132 22.07 25.11 -25.91
N VAL A 133 22.14 25.07 -24.59
CA VAL A 133 21.38 25.96 -23.73
C VAL A 133 22.22 27.22 -23.56
N ASP A 134 21.76 28.32 -24.17
CA ASP A 134 22.38 29.62 -23.93
C ASP A 134 22.16 30.00 -22.45
N PRO A 135 23.23 30.22 -21.67
CA PRO A 135 23.07 30.55 -20.27
C PRO A 135 22.36 31.90 -20.15
N LEU A 136 21.38 31.96 -19.24
CA LEU A 136 20.76 33.21 -18.84
C LEU A 136 21.86 34.20 -18.42
N PRO A 137 21.81 35.48 -18.84
CA PRO A 137 22.89 36.44 -18.60
C PRO A 137 23.25 36.61 -17.11
N ALA A 138 22.28 36.45 -16.21
CA ALA A 138 22.51 36.45 -14.77
C ALA A 138 23.41 35.30 -14.27
N VAL A 139 23.38 34.15 -14.93
CA VAL A 139 24.25 33.00 -14.59
C VAL A 139 25.70 33.29 -14.99
N LEU A 140 25.90 34.00 -16.10
CA LEU A 140 27.22 34.38 -16.57
C LEU A 140 27.90 35.37 -15.62
N GLU A 141 27.16 36.39 -15.15
CA GLU A 141 27.66 37.36 -14.17
C GLU A 141 28.06 36.70 -12.84
N VAL A 142 27.26 35.75 -12.35
CA VAL A 142 27.55 35.02 -11.10
C VAL A 142 28.79 34.14 -11.25
N LEU A 143 28.99 33.52 -12.42
CA LEU A 143 30.17 32.69 -12.68
C LEU A 143 31.45 33.52 -12.86
N ASP A 144 31.36 34.72 -13.41
CA ASP A 144 32.52 35.60 -13.57
C ASP A 144 32.88 36.33 -12.26
N ALA A 145 31.90 36.57 -11.39
CA ALA A 145 32.12 37.08 -10.02
C ALA A 145 32.72 36.04 -9.07
N HIS A 146 32.57 34.74 -9.38
CA HIS A 146 33.04 33.63 -8.56
C HIS A 146 33.87 32.64 -9.37
N PRO A 147 35.16 32.94 -9.63
CA PRO A 147 36.04 32.10 -10.46
C PRO A 147 36.21 30.68 -9.89
N ASP A 148 36.11 30.52 -8.57
CA ASP A 148 36.19 29.23 -7.89
C ASP A 148 34.98 28.34 -8.22
N ALA A 149 33.77 28.93 -8.26
CA ALA A 149 32.54 28.23 -8.63
C ALA A 149 32.54 27.82 -10.11
N LYS A 150 33.15 28.63 -10.98
CA LYS A 150 33.35 28.32 -12.40
C LYS A 150 34.31 27.14 -12.59
N ALA A 151 35.42 27.11 -11.85
CA ALA A 151 36.37 26.00 -11.89
C ALA A 151 35.76 24.70 -11.38
N ASP A 152 34.97 24.75 -10.30
CA ASP A 152 34.26 23.58 -9.75
C ASP A 152 33.18 23.03 -10.71
N LEU A 153 32.47 23.91 -11.43
CA LEU A 153 31.50 23.51 -12.45
C LEU A 153 32.18 22.79 -13.62
N ILE A 154 33.31 23.34 -14.12
CA ILE A 154 34.09 22.73 -15.20
C ILE A 154 34.60 21.35 -14.80
N LYS A 155 35.17 21.24 -13.58
CA LYS A 155 35.66 19.96 -13.05
C LYS A 155 34.57 18.90 -12.92
N ARG A 156 33.35 19.30 -12.53
CA ARG A 156 32.19 18.39 -12.45
C ARG A 156 31.70 17.94 -13.83
N ILE A 157 31.75 18.82 -14.84
CA ILE A 157 31.39 18.48 -16.22
C ILE A 157 32.41 17.51 -16.82
N GLU A 158 33.70 17.71 -16.55
CA GLU A 158 34.77 16.80 -16.98
C GLU A 158 34.68 15.42 -16.31
N MET A 159 34.29 15.38 -15.02
CA MET A 159 34.11 14.11 -14.28
C MET A 159 32.88 13.28 -14.70
N VAL A 160 31.94 13.87 -15.43
CA VAL A 160 30.69 13.21 -15.87
C VAL A 160 30.74 12.82 -17.35
N SER A 161 31.80 13.18 -18.09
CA SER A 161 32.04 12.66 -19.43
C SER A 161 32.75 11.29 -19.34
N PRO A 162 32.27 10.24 -20.04
CA PRO A 162 32.88 8.91 -20.02
C PRO A 162 34.28 8.86 -20.65
#